data_AF-A0A9D6IHT4-F1
#
_entry.id   AF-A0A9D6IHT4-F1
#
_cell.length_a   1.000
_cell.length_b   1.000
_cell.length_c   1.000
_cell.angle_alpha   90.00
_cell.angle_beta   90.00
_cell.angle_gamma   90.00
#
_symmetry.space_group_name_H-M   'P 1'
#
loop_
_entity.id
_entity.type
_entity.pdbx_description
1 polymer ?
#
loop_
_entity_poly.entity_id
_entity_poly.type
_entity_poly.pdbx_seq_one_letter_code
_entity_poly.pdbx_strand_id
1 'polypeptide(L)'
;AETRDFFAEHLEGAPPEQRALAQEELLVAEGSDWCWWYGPEHSTANDADFDALYRTHLANVYRALGQRPPDTFSQPIARLRLDVISTPPSAALFPRIDGRVSSYFEWMGAGNYCPVTRATTMQGQPPILQEIFYGRNEDRLFLRIDFCKQPPESLEEISLRLGLRNTVRSADVTMTFSQDPESGGIHCHLDAQQEPGATTSLGQAVFKKILELELSLAALGIQHNQSLQFQVSVWQERLPLESLPLEGWLSVPVPA
;
A
#
# COMPACT_ATOMS: atom_id res chain seq x y z
N ALA A 1 -9.30 -18.79 6.41
CA ALA A 1 -10.47 -18.80 7.31
C ALA A 1 -11.30 -17.55 7.08
N GLU A 2 -10.73 -16.35 7.27
CA GLU A 2 -11.44 -15.07 7.14
C GLU A 2 -12.24 -14.88 5.83
N THR A 3 -11.65 -15.14 4.65
CA THR A 3 -12.36 -14.99 3.36
C THR A 3 -13.56 -15.92 3.21
N ARG A 4 -13.49 -17.13 3.76
CA ARG A 4 -14.58 -18.12 3.70
C ARG A 4 -15.74 -17.71 4.61
N ASP A 5 -15.42 -17.25 5.81
CA ASP A 5 -16.43 -16.77 6.76
C ASP A 5 -17.12 -15.52 6.19
N PHE A 6 -16.34 -14.60 5.63
CA PHE A 6 -16.86 -13.43 4.91
C PHE A 6 -17.79 -13.81 3.75
N PHE A 7 -17.41 -14.78 2.92
CA PHE A 7 -18.25 -15.26 1.82
C PHE A 7 -19.58 -15.84 2.33
N ALA A 8 -19.55 -16.61 3.43
CA ALA A 8 -20.75 -17.19 4.02
C ALA A 8 -21.72 -16.11 4.55
N GLU A 9 -21.21 -15.04 5.16
CA GLU A 9 -22.00 -13.93 5.68
C GLU A 9 -22.67 -13.09 4.58
N HIS A 10 -22.05 -12.99 3.40
CA HIS A 10 -22.51 -12.11 2.31
C HIS A 10 -23.27 -12.85 1.20
N LEU A 11 -23.38 -14.18 1.31
CA LEU A 11 -23.98 -15.05 0.30
C LEU A 11 -25.45 -14.71 0.02
N GLU A 12 -26.24 -14.39 1.04
CA GLU A 12 -27.68 -14.16 0.88
C GLU A 12 -28.02 -12.77 0.30
N GLY A 13 -27.10 -11.81 0.42
CA GLY A 13 -27.29 -10.43 -0.05
C GLY A 13 -26.89 -10.17 -1.50
N ALA A 14 -26.14 -11.09 -2.13
CA ALA A 14 -25.58 -10.89 -3.46
C ALA A 14 -26.41 -11.55 -4.59
N PRO A 15 -26.45 -10.97 -5.80
CA PRO A 15 -27.05 -11.58 -6.98
C PRO A 15 -26.46 -12.96 -7.32
N PRO A 16 -27.23 -13.88 -7.93
CA PRO A 16 -26.76 -15.23 -8.26
C PRO A 16 -25.46 -15.28 -9.06
N GLU A 17 -25.27 -14.38 -10.03
CA GLU A 17 -24.05 -14.32 -10.86
C GLU A 17 -22.82 -13.91 -10.03
N GLN A 18 -22.97 -12.91 -9.15
CA GLN A 18 -21.90 -12.48 -8.24
C GLN A 18 -21.52 -13.59 -7.25
N ARG A 19 -22.52 -14.32 -6.74
CA ARG A 19 -22.30 -15.48 -5.87
C ARG A 19 -21.54 -16.58 -6.58
N ALA A 20 -21.90 -16.89 -7.82
CA ALA A 20 -21.23 -17.93 -8.62
C ALA A 20 -19.76 -17.57 -8.86
N LEU A 21 -19.48 -16.31 -9.25
CA LEU A 21 -18.11 -15.84 -9.47
C LEU A 21 -17.29 -15.87 -8.16
N ALA A 22 -17.85 -15.35 -7.07
CA ALA A 22 -17.19 -15.38 -5.76
C ALA A 22 -16.94 -16.81 -5.26
N GLN A 23 -17.86 -17.73 -5.54
CA GLN A 23 -17.71 -19.15 -5.21
C GLN A 23 -16.61 -19.82 -6.02
N GLU A 24 -16.51 -19.52 -7.31
CA GLU A 24 -15.43 -20.04 -8.18
C GLU A 24 -14.06 -19.60 -7.67
N GLU A 25 -13.88 -18.31 -7.41
CA GLU A 25 -12.65 -17.74 -6.87
C GLU A 25 -12.28 -18.34 -5.51
N LEU A 26 -13.27 -18.56 -4.64
CA LEU A 26 -13.08 -19.20 -3.34
C LEU A 26 -12.63 -20.66 -3.50
N LEU A 27 -13.24 -21.42 -4.42
CA LEU A 27 -12.88 -22.81 -4.68
C LEU A 27 -11.46 -22.92 -5.25
N VAL A 28 -11.05 -21.99 -6.12
CA VAL A 28 -9.66 -21.91 -6.59
C VAL A 28 -8.72 -21.66 -5.41
N ALA A 29 -9.04 -20.72 -4.52
CA ALA A 29 -8.22 -20.42 -3.33
C ALA A 29 -8.21 -21.54 -2.27
N GLU A 30 -9.22 -22.42 -2.25
CA GLU A 30 -9.26 -23.62 -1.37
C GLU A 30 -8.56 -24.84 -2.00
N GLY A 31 -8.03 -24.72 -3.21
CA GLY A 31 -7.26 -25.78 -3.86
C GLY A 31 -6.06 -26.24 -3.03
N SER A 32 -5.85 -27.56 -2.94
CA SER A 32 -4.76 -28.15 -2.15
C SER A 32 -3.36 -27.77 -2.65
N ASP A 33 -3.25 -27.36 -3.91
CA ASP A 33 -2.01 -26.93 -4.54
C ASP A 33 -1.36 -25.75 -3.78
N TRP A 34 -2.16 -24.86 -3.18
CA TRP A 34 -1.65 -23.77 -2.34
C TRP A 34 -0.98 -24.28 -1.06
N CYS A 35 -1.57 -25.29 -0.40
CA CYS A 35 -0.99 -25.90 0.79
C CYS A 35 0.35 -26.59 0.48
N TRP A 36 0.46 -27.16 -0.72
CA TRP A 36 1.72 -27.71 -1.21
C TRP A 36 2.74 -26.59 -1.50
N TRP A 37 2.31 -25.51 -2.16
CA TRP A 37 3.19 -24.42 -2.58
C TRP A 37 3.80 -23.60 -1.44
N TYR A 38 3.03 -23.33 -0.38
CA TYR A 38 3.56 -22.68 0.82
C TYR A 38 4.34 -23.63 1.74
N GLY A 39 4.56 -24.88 1.33
CA GLY A 39 5.36 -25.86 2.06
C GLY A 39 6.85 -25.45 2.11
N PRO A 40 7.55 -25.69 3.24
CA PRO A 40 8.93 -25.25 3.43
C PRO A 40 9.94 -25.90 2.46
N GLU A 41 9.56 -27.00 1.79
CA GLU A 41 10.39 -27.73 0.84
C GLU A 41 10.19 -27.27 -0.62
N HIS A 42 9.28 -26.33 -0.89
CA HIS A 42 8.79 -26.02 -2.25
C HIS A 42 9.01 -24.55 -2.66
N SER A 43 10.09 -23.93 -2.17
CA SER A 43 10.48 -22.59 -2.59
C SER A 43 11.15 -22.59 -3.97
N THR A 44 10.66 -21.72 -4.84
CA THR A 44 11.13 -21.53 -6.22
C THR A 44 11.35 -20.05 -6.54
N ALA A 45 11.88 -19.76 -7.72
CA ALA A 45 12.04 -18.38 -8.18
C ALA A 45 10.70 -17.64 -8.40
N ASN A 46 9.60 -18.37 -8.52
CA ASN A 46 8.28 -17.82 -8.85
C ASN A 46 7.40 -17.66 -7.60
N ASP A 47 7.94 -17.85 -6.40
CA ASP A 47 7.15 -17.79 -5.15
C ASP A 47 6.37 -16.47 -5.02
N ALA A 48 6.96 -15.37 -5.48
CA ALA A 48 6.30 -14.06 -5.51
C ALA A 48 5.08 -14.01 -6.45
N ASP A 49 5.17 -14.63 -7.63
CA ASP A 49 4.09 -14.62 -8.62
C ASP A 49 2.91 -15.47 -8.16
N PHE A 50 3.20 -16.65 -7.60
CA PHE A 50 2.17 -17.53 -7.06
C PHE A 50 1.51 -16.95 -5.80
N ASP A 51 2.29 -16.30 -4.93
CA ASP A 51 1.76 -15.58 -3.78
C ASP A 51 0.81 -14.44 -4.22
N ALA A 52 1.21 -13.65 -5.22
CA ALA A 52 0.36 -12.61 -5.79
C ALA A 52 -0.92 -13.16 -6.44
N LEU A 53 -0.82 -14.28 -7.16
CA LEU A 53 -1.97 -14.95 -7.76
C LEU A 53 -2.95 -15.43 -6.68
N TYR A 54 -2.44 -16.06 -5.63
CA TYR A 54 -3.27 -16.51 -4.50
C TYR A 54 -4.01 -15.34 -3.84
N ARG A 55 -3.29 -14.25 -3.54
CA ARG A 55 -3.90 -13.04 -2.96
C ARG A 55 -4.92 -12.39 -3.89
N THR A 56 -4.72 -12.49 -5.21
CA THR A 56 -5.68 -12.02 -6.23
C THR A 56 -6.98 -12.82 -6.15
N HIS A 57 -6.93 -14.14 -6.06
CA HIS A 57 -8.13 -14.98 -5.89
C HIS A 57 -8.88 -14.62 -4.61
N LEU A 58 -8.17 -14.43 -3.48
CA LEU A 58 -8.79 -13.98 -2.24
C LEU A 58 -9.45 -12.60 -2.38
N ALA A 59 -8.79 -11.64 -3.03
CA ALA A 59 -9.35 -10.32 -3.28
C ALA A 59 -10.58 -10.37 -4.22
N ASN A 60 -10.56 -11.25 -5.23
CA ASN A 60 -11.66 -11.42 -6.17
C ASN A 60 -12.95 -11.89 -5.49
N VAL A 61 -12.89 -12.69 -4.43
CA VAL A 61 -14.08 -13.07 -3.64
C VAL A 61 -14.81 -11.82 -3.12
N TYR A 62 -14.08 -10.85 -2.56
CA TYR A 62 -14.65 -9.60 -2.07
C TYR A 62 -15.15 -8.71 -3.21
N ARG A 63 -14.38 -8.62 -4.31
CA ARG A 63 -14.75 -7.82 -5.49
C ARG A 63 -16.04 -8.33 -6.14
N ALA A 64 -16.16 -9.64 -6.31
CA ALA A 64 -17.32 -10.29 -6.89
C ALA A 64 -18.58 -10.03 -6.05
N LEU A 65 -18.45 -9.95 -4.73
CA LEU A 65 -19.53 -9.59 -3.81
C LEU A 65 -19.73 -8.06 -3.65
N GLY A 66 -19.07 -7.24 -4.48
CA GLY A 66 -19.19 -5.79 -4.48
C GLY A 66 -18.47 -5.07 -3.33
N GLN A 67 -17.76 -5.80 -2.48
CA GLN A 67 -17.10 -5.28 -1.29
C GLN A 67 -15.65 -4.85 -1.58
N ARG A 68 -15.06 -4.08 -0.64
CA ARG A 68 -13.65 -3.70 -0.68
C ARG A 68 -12.81 -4.82 -0.04
N PRO A 69 -11.82 -5.40 -0.74
CA PRO A 69 -10.93 -6.38 -0.12
C PRO A 69 -10.11 -5.78 1.03
N PRO A 70 -9.82 -6.55 2.09
CA PRO A 70 -8.91 -6.16 3.16
C PRO A 70 -7.54 -5.75 2.65
N ASP A 71 -6.95 -4.73 3.28
CA ASP A 71 -5.62 -4.22 2.91
C ASP A 71 -4.49 -5.22 3.22
N THR A 72 -4.75 -6.23 4.05
CA THR A 72 -3.81 -7.33 4.30
C THR A 72 -3.47 -8.13 3.05
N PHE A 73 -4.35 -8.15 2.03
CA PHE A 73 -4.08 -8.85 0.77
C PHE A 73 -3.03 -8.16 -0.09
N SER A 74 -2.56 -6.95 0.25
CA SER A 74 -1.42 -6.35 -0.44
C SER A 74 -0.07 -6.88 0.05
N GLN A 75 -0.04 -7.60 1.17
CA GLN A 75 1.18 -8.11 1.78
C GLN A 75 1.40 -9.58 1.39
N PRO A 76 2.63 -9.97 0.98
CA PRO A 76 2.93 -11.37 0.74
C PRO A 76 2.72 -12.25 1.97
N ILE A 77 2.22 -13.46 1.74
CA ILE A 77 2.08 -14.50 2.75
C ILE A 77 3.39 -15.30 2.85
N ALA A 78 4.02 -15.56 1.70
CA ALA A 78 5.33 -16.19 1.65
C ALA A 78 6.44 -15.25 2.17
N ARG A 79 7.41 -15.82 2.90
CA ARG A 79 8.66 -15.12 3.24
C ARG A 79 9.57 -15.08 2.03
N LEU A 80 9.53 -13.98 1.30
CA LEU A 80 10.37 -13.78 0.11
C LEU A 80 11.76 -13.31 0.54
N ARG A 81 12.82 -13.97 0.06
CA ARG A 81 14.19 -13.47 0.24
C ARG A 81 14.43 -12.33 -0.74
N LEU A 82 14.25 -11.10 -0.27
CA LEU A 82 14.34 -9.90 -1.09
C LEU A 82 15.55 -9.08 -0.70
N ASP A 83 16.38 -8.75 -1.69
CA ASP A 83 17.48 -7.80 -1.51
C ASP A 83 16.88 -6.39 -1.42
N VAL A 84 17.07 -5.71 -0.28
CA VAL A 84 16.53 -4.38 -0.03
C VAL A 84 17.60 -3.49 0.61
N ILE A 85 17.64 -2.23 0.20
CA ILE A 85 18.34 -1.18 0.94
C ILE A 85 17.30 -0.55 1.86
N SER A 86 17.53 -0.63 3.18
CA SER A 86 16.66 0.04 4.13
C SER A 86 17.48 0.73 5.22
N THR A 87 17.25 2.03 5.38
CA THR A 87 17.83 2.82 6.47
C THR A 87 16.70 3.47 7.26
N PRO A 88 16.71 3.41 8.60
CA PRO A 88 15.70 4.07 9.41
C PRO A 88 15.88 5.60 9.39
N PRO A 89 14.84 6.39 9.69
CA PRO A 89 14.97 7.82 9.89
C PRO A 89 15.93 8.14 11.05
N SER A 90 16.73 9.19 10.88
CA SER A 90 17.73 9.63 11.85
C SER A 90 17.50 11.03 12.42
N ALA A 91 16.57 11.82 11.85
CA ALA A 91 16.23 13.15 12.33
C ALA A 91 14.74 13.49 12.06
N ALA A 92 14.26 14.55 12.72
CA ALA A 92 12.95 15.11 12.43
C ALA A 92 12.93 15.78 11.04
N LEU A 93 11.82 15.63 10.31
CA LEU A 93 11.68 16.11 8.93
C LEU A 93 10.81 17.36 8.82
N PHE A 94 11.18 18.25 7.89
CA PHE A 94 10.44 19.47 7.56
C PHE A 94 10.48 19.76 6.05
N PRO A 95 10.10 18.80 5.17
CA PRO A 95 10.12 19.01 3.74
C PRO A 95 9.01 19.98 3.33
N ARG A 96 9.21 20.63 2.19
CA ARG A 96 8.14 21.37 1.51
C ARG A 96 7.44 20.43 0.54
N ILE A 97 6.14 20.24 0.69
CA ILE A 97 5.34 19.37 -0.19
C ILE A 97 5.02 20.12 -1.48
N ASP A 98 5.83 19.94 -2.52
CA ASP A 98 5.63 20.59 -3.81
C ASP A 98 5.74 19.67 -5.03
N GLY A 99 5.94 18.37 -4.80
CA GLY A 99 6.02 17.30 -5.79
C GLY A 99 7.40 17.22 -6.46
N ARG A 100 8.43 17.85 -5.91
CA ARG A 100 9.80 17.90 -6.44
C ARG A 100 10.79 17.92 -5.28
N VAL A 101 11.94 17.28 -5.48
CA VAL A 101 13.10 17.48 -4.59
C VAL A 101 13.72 18.83 -4.92
N SER A 102 13.29 19.87 -4.19
CA SER A 102 13.70 21.25 -4.45
C SER A 102 15.03 21.58 -3.77
N SER A 103 15.37 20.86 -2.69
CA SER A 103 16.66 20.96 -2.00
C SER A 103 17.12 19.60 -1.48
N TYR A 104 18.43 19.33 -1.58
CA TYR A 104 19.05 18.13 -1.00
C TYR A 104 18.75 17.97 0.50
N PHE A 105 18.61 19.08 1.23
CA PHE A 105 18.41 19.08 2.68
C PHE A 105 16.98 18.74 3.11
N GLU A 106 15.97 18.81 2.22
CA GLU A 106 14.56 18.62 2.57
C GLU A 106 14.28 17.23 3.17
N TRP A 107 14.95 16.21 2.62
CA TRP A 107 14.80 14.81 3.02
C TRP A 107 16.05 14.29 3.74
N MET A 108 16.94 15.18 4.20
CA MET A 108 18.12 14.79 4.98
C MET A 108 17.70 14.21 6.33
N GLY A 109 18.18 13.01 6.63
CA GLY A 109 17.79 12.27 7.84
C GLY A 109 16.49 11.48 7.71
N ALA A 110 15.86 11.48 6.52
CA ALA A 110 14.75 10.59 6.24
C ALA A 110 15.22 9.13 6.21
N GLY A 111 14.34 8.24 6.66
CA GLY A 111 14.46 6.83 6.36
C GLY A 111 14.27 6.58 4.88
N ASN A 112 14.83 5.48 4.41
CA ASN A 112 14.80 5.07 3.02
C ASN A 112 14.44 3.58 2.96
N TYR A 113 13.61 3.22 1.98
CA TYR A 113 13.38 1.85 1.60
C TYR A 113 13.40 1.73 0.07
N CYS A 114 14.34 0.95 -0.44
CA CYS A 114 14.59 0.77 -1.86
C CYS A 114 14.78 -0.72 -2.17
N PRO A 115 13.79 -1.39 -2.80
CA PRO A 115 13.96 -2.71 -3.38
C PRO A 115 15.15 -2.77 -4.36
N VAL A 116 16.04 -3.74 -4.18
CA VAL A 116 17.11 -3.99 -5.16
C VAL A 116 16.57 -4.94 -6.23
N THR A 117 15.84 -4.38 -7.20
CA THR A 117 15.29 -5.18 -8.29
C THR A 117 16.41 -5.57 -9.26
N ARG A 118 16.90 -6.81 -9.17
CA ARG A 118 17.69 -7.42 -10.25
C ARG A 118 16.72 -7.80 -11.35
N ALA A 119 16.76 -7.12 -12.49
CA ALA A 119 15.94 -7.47 -13.64
C ALA A 119 16.16 -8.94 -14.02
N THR A 120 15.24 -9.82 -13.63
CA THR A 120 15.18 -11.19 -14.13
C THR A 120 14.31 -11.16 -15.37
N THR A 121 14.80 -11.75 -16.46
CA THR A 121 14.20 -11.73 -17.79
C THR A 121 12.92 -12.58 -17.92
N MET A 122 12.26 -12.96 -16.82
CA MET A 122 11.07 -13.82 -16.87
C MET A 122 9.97 -13.34 -15.92
N GLN A 123 8.82 -12.99 -16.53
CA GLN A 123 7.45 -13.20 -16.06
C GLN A 123 6.92 -12.47 -14.79
N GLY A 124 7.21 -11.18 -14.62
CA GLY A 124 6.44 -10.30 -13.73
C GLY A 124 6.03 -8.99 -14.41
N GLN A 125 4.95 -8.34 -13.93
CA GLN A 125 4.71 -6.93 -14.29
C GLN A 125 5.88 -6.08 -13.77
N PRO A 126 6.37 -5.07 -14.54
CA PRO A 126 7.44 -4.21 -14.07
C PRO A 126 7.02 -3.47 -12.78
N PRO A 127 7.93 -3.27 -11.81
CA PRO A 127 7.61 -2.55 -10.59
C PRO A 127 7.12 -1.14 -10.91
N ILE A 128 6.13 -0.69 -10.13
CA ILE A 128 5.54 0.65 -10.22
C ILE A 128 6.27 1.57 -9.25
N LEU A 129 6.51 1.11 -8.03
CA LEU A 129 7.22 1.85 -6.98
C LEU A 129 8.72 1.56 -7.04
N GLN A 130 9.52 2.63 -7.03
CA GLN A 130 10.98 2.53 -7.04
C GLN A 130 11.55 2.58 -5.62
N GLU A 131 11.13 3.58 -4.84
CA GLU A 131 11.75 3.88 -3.54
C GLU A 131 10.81 4.74 -2.69
N ILE A 132 10.90 4.58 -1.37
CA ILE A 132 10.18 5.40 -0.40
C ILE A 132 11.18 6.08 0.53
N PHE A 133 11.08 7.41 0.63
CA PHE A 133 11.67 8.19 1.71
C PHE A 133 10.59 8.50 2.73
N TYR A 134 10.91 8.39 4.01
CA TYR A 134 9.92 8.56 5.07
C TYR A 134 10.51 9.12 6.34
N GLY A 135 9.68 9.75 7.14
CA GLY A 135 10.05 10.21 8.47
C GLY A 135 8.96 11.11 9.01
N ARG A 136 9.23 11.76 10.14
CA ARG A 136 8.22 12.56 10.82
C ARG A 136 8.86 13.71 11.58
N ASN A 137 8.04 14.66 11.99
CA ASN A 137 8.35 15.54 13.11
C ASN A 137 7.38 15.23 14.27
N GLU A 138 7.20 16.19 15.19
CA GLU A 138 6.32 16.04 16.35
C GLU A 138 4.87 15.75 15.93
N ASP A 139 4.37 16.45 14.91
CA ASP A 139 2.96 16.50 14.55
C ASP A 139 2.60 15.81 13.23
N ARG A 140 3.58 15.61 12.34
CA ARG A 140 3.34 15.18 10.96
C ARG A 140 4.21 14.01 10.54
N LEU A 141 3.60 13.09 9.78
CA LEU A 141 4.28 12.04 9.01
C LEU A 141 4.51 12.55 7.59
N PHE A 142 5.69 12.31 7.05
CA PHE A 142 6.06 12.68 5.68
C PHE A 142 6.49 11.45 4.89
N LEU A 143 6.00 11.33 3.67
CA LEU A 143 6.39 10.29 2.72
C LEU A 143 6.73 10.94 1.39
N ARG A 144 7.82 10.48 0.78
CA ARG A 144 8.13 10.71 -0.63
C ARG A 144 8.19 9.36 -1.31
N ILE A 145 7.48 9.25 -2.42
CA ILE A 145 7.37 8.02 -3.19
C ILE A 145 7.84 8.33 -4.61
N ASP A 146 8.86 7.59 -5.03
CA ASP A 146 9.42 7.67 -6.37
C ASP A 146 8.88 6.47 -7.18
N PHE A 147 8.39 6.73 -8.39
CA PHE A 147 7.87 5.71 -9.31
C PHE A 147 8.92 5.34 -10.35
N CYS A 148 8.94 4.08 -10.79
CA CYS A 148 9.86 3.61 -11.84
C CYS A 148 9.62 4.30 -13.20
N LYS A 149 8.38 4.73 -13.48
CA LYS A 149 8.00 5.54 -14.65
C LYS A 149 7.33 6.83 -14.19
N GLN A 150 7.65 7.96 -14.83
CA GLN A 150 7.15 9.29 -14.43
C GLN A 150 6.51 10.04 -15.62
N PRO A 151 5.21 10.41 -15.53
CA PRO A 151 4.22 9.85 -14.62
C PRO A 151 3.93 8.37 -14.97
N PRO A 152 3.38 7.56 -14.05
CA PRO A 152 2.86 6.24 -14.40
C PRO A 152 1.79 6.34 -15.50
N GLU A 153 1.86 5.50 -16.53
CA GLU A 153 0.95 5.52 -17.71
C GLU A 153 -0.53 5.36 -17.33
N SER A 154 -0.83 4.84 -16.13
CA SER A 154 -2.18 4.55 -15.60
C SER A 154 -2.44 5.21 -14.23
N LEU A 155 -1.87 6.40 -13.98
CA LEU A 155 -1.95 7.01 -12.63
C LEU A 155 -3.40 7.22 -12.13
N GLU A 156 -4.34 7.56 -13.01
CA GLU A 156 -5.76 7.72 -12.65
C GLU A 156 -6.50 6.41 -12.40
N GLU A 157 -5.98 5.31 -12.93
CA GLU A 157 -6.57 3.97 -12.78
C GLU A 157 -6.07 3.29 -11.50
N ILE A 158 -4.97 3.79 -10.93
CA ILE A 158 -4.41 3.30 -9.68
C ILE A 158 -4.81 4.18 -8.49
N SER A 159 -4.82 3.57 -7.31
CA SER A 159 -4.93 4.23 -6.02
C SER A 159 -3.78 3.78 -5.14
N LEU A 160 -3.30 4.67 -4.27
CA LEU A 160 -2.35 4.30 -3.23
C LEU A 160 -3.08 4.13 -1.91
N ARG A 161 -2.82 3.04 -1.20
CA ARG A 161 -3.32 2.83 0.16
C ARG A 161 -2.15 2.81 1.12
N LEU A 162 -2.22 3.69 2.09
CA LEU A 162 -1.28 3.77 3.19
C LEU A 162 -1.93 3.16 4.43
N GLY A 163 -1.47 1.96 4.79
CA GLY A 163 -1.81 1.35 6.06
C GLY A 163 -0.89 1.90 7.14
N LEU A 164 -1.46 2.29 8.28
CA LEU A 164 -0.76 2.84 9.43
C LEU A 164 -1.17 2.07 10.67
N ARG A 165 -0.21 1.76 11.55
CA ARG A 165 -0.52 1.12 12.82
C ARG A 165 0.47 1.48 13.92
N ASN A 166 0.00 1.42 15.16
CA ASN A 166 0.83 1.35 16.35
C ASN A 166 0.26 0.26 17.28
N THR A 167 0.72 0.19 18.53
CA THR A 167 0.25 -0.82 19.50
C THR A 167 -1.21 -0.65 19.95
N VAL A 168 -1.86 0.48 19.61
CA VAL A 168 -3.17 0.86 20.14
C VAL A 168 -4.20 1.10 19.02
N ARG A 169 -3.77 1.53 17.84
CA ARG A 169 -4.64 1.92 16.72
C ARG A 169 -4.07 1.47 15.37
N SER A 170 -4.98 1.22 14.44
CA SER A 170 -4.72 1.16 13.01
C SER A 170 -5.52 2.25 12.30
N ALA A 171 -4.98 2.75 11.20
CA ALA A 171 -5.64 3.70 10.32
C ALA A 171 -5.25 3.41 8.88
N ASP A 172 -6.19 3.58 7.95
CA ASP A 172 -5.95 3.41 6.53
C ASP A 172 -6.29 4.70 5.80
N VAL A 173 -5.32 5.18 5.01
CA VAL A 173 -5.47 6.36 4.15
C VAL A 173 -5.45 5.89 2.71
N THR A 174 -6.52 6.20 1.98
CA THR A 174 -6.59 5.96 0.54
C THR A 174 -6.31 7.27 -0.19
N MET A 175 -5.42 7.22 -1.17
CA MET A 175 -5.12 8.33 -2.05
C MET A 175 -5.49 7.97 -3.49
N THR A 176 -6.26 8.86 -4.12
CA THR A 176 -6.63 8.75 -5.54
C THR A 176 -6.11 9.95 -6.32
N PHE A 177 -6.00 9.78 -7.63
CA PHE A 177 -5.47 10.79 -8.55
C PHE A 177 -6.55 11.20 -9.54
N SER A 178 -6.58 12.49 -9.89
CA SER A 178 -7.44 13.00 -10.96
C SER A 178 -6.73 14.12 -11.72
N GLN A 179 -6.81 14.14 -13.04
CA GLN A 179 -6.33 15.28 -13.82
C GLN A 179 -7.22 16.50 -13.66
N ASP A 180 -6.56 17.65 -13.60
CA ASP A 180 -7.15 18.97 -13.75
C ASP A 180 -7.54 19.19 -15.23
N PRO A 181 -8.83 19.39 -15.53
CA PRO A 181 -9.27 19.63 -16.91
C PRO A 181 -8.67 20.89 -17.55
N GLU A 182 -8.29 21.90 -16.76
CA GLU A 182 -7.80 23.19 -17.26
C GLU A 182 -6.28 23.24 -17.34
N SER A 183 -5.60 22.80 -16.27
CA SER A 183 -4.14 22.90 -16.17
C SER A 183 -3.39 21.65 -16.67
N GLY A 184 -4.08 20.52 -16.82
CA GLY A 184 -3.47 19.21 -17.06
C GLY A 184 -2.61 18.71 -15.88
N GLY A 185 -2.65 19.40 -14.74
CA GLY A 185 -1.99 19.00 -13.51
C GLY A 185 -2.68 17.80 -12.85
N ILE A 186 -2.00 17.14 -11.92
CA ILE A 186 -2.56 15.99 -11.19
C ILE A 186 -2.95 16.44 -9.79
N HIS A 187 -4.23 16.28 -9.47
CA HIS A 187 -4.77 16.46 -8.11
C HIS A 187 -4.71 15.14 -7.36
N CYS A 188 -4.23 15.19 -6.11
CA CYS A 188 -4.16 14.04 -5.20
C CYS A 188 -5.23 14.23 -4.12
N HIS A 189 -6.15 13.27 -3.99
CA HIS A 189 -7.22 13.31 -3.00
C HIS A 189 -6.91 12.30 -1.89
N LEU A 190 -6.85 12.76 -0.65
CA LEU A 190 -6.63 11.92 0.52
C LEU A 190 -7.95 11.67 1.25
N ASP A 191 -8.27 10.41 1.46
CA ASP A 191 -9.43 9.94 2.22
C ASP A 191 -8.96 8.99 3.32
N ALA A 192 -9.49 9.14 4.53
CA ALA A 192 -9.29 8.19 5.61
C ALA A 192 -10.65 7.69 6.07
N GLN A 193 -10.74 6.40 6.42
CA GLN A 193 -11.91 5.86 7.11
C GLN A 193 -11.96 6.44 8.53
N GLN A 194 -12.44 7.68 8.67
CA GLN A 194 -12.63 8.36 9.95
C GLN A 194 -14.05 8.15 10.46
N GLU A 195 -14.18 8.10 11.80
CA GLU A 195 -15.47 8.20 12.47
C GLU A 195 -16.19 9.51 12.08
N PRO A 196 -17.51 9.51 11.83
CA PRO A 196 -18.26 10.70 11.45
C PRO A 196 -18.08 11.82 12.48
N GLY A 197 -17.51 12.96 12.07
CA GLY A 197 -17.36 14.17 12.91
C GLY A 197 -15.94 14.67 13.14
N ALA A 198 -14.92 13.96 12.66
CA ALA A 198 -13.54 14.47 12.67
C ALA A 198 -13.40 15.66 11.69
N THR A 199 -13.13 16.86 12.21
CA THR A 199 -12.98 18.10 11.42
C THR A 199 -11.51 18.42 11.09
N THR A 200 -10.58 17.55 11.49
CA THR A 200 -9.14 17.81 11.33
C THR A 200 -8.70 17.41 9.94
N SER A 201 -8.08 18.34 9.20
CA SER A 201 -7.48 18.03 7.89
C SER A 201 -6.48 16.88 8.03
N LEU A 202 -6.66 15.83 7.22
CA LEU A 202 -5.82 14.65 7.20
C LEU A 202 -4.38 14.99 6.80
N GLY A 203 -4.21 15.97 5.90
CA GLY A 203 -2.93 16.35 5.35
C GLY A 203 -3.03 16.83 3.91
N GLN A 204 -1.91 16.77 3.20
CA GLN A 204 -1.80 17.17 1.79
C GLN A 204 -0.92 16.17 1.02
N ALA A 205 -1.18 16.05 -0.27
CA ALA A 205 -0.35 15.29 -1.18
C ALA A 205 -0.18 16.09 -2.49
N VAL A 206 1.03 16.06 -3.05
CA VAL A 206 1.35 16.72 -4.31
C VAL A 206 2.15 15.77 -5.18
N PHE A 207 1.70 15.59 -6.41
CA PHE A 207 2.40 14.81 -7.42
C PHE A 207 2.85 15.70 -8.58
N LYS A 208 4.16 15.73 -8.84
CA LYS A 208 4.72 16.32 -10.07
C LYS A 208 5.79 15.41 -10.66
N LYS A 209 7.04 15.54 -10.20
CA LYS A 209 8.12 14.61 -10.57
C LYS A 209 8.11 13.41 -9.63
N ILE A 210 7.92 13.70 -8.35
CA ILE A 210 7.76 12.71 -7.29
C ILE A 210 6.39 12.91 -6.65
N LEU A 211 5.95 11.92 -5.90
CA LEU A 211 4.81 12.05 -5.01
C LEU A 211 5.32 12.39 -3.61
N GLU A 212 4.81 13.48 -3.05
CA GLU A 212 5.07 13.87 -1.67
C GLU A 212 3.76 13.91 -0.91
N LEU A 213 3.77 13.35 0.30
CA LEU A 213 2.65 13.33 1.23
C LEU A 213 3.08 13.87 2.58
N GLU A 214 2.16 14.58 3.20
CA GLU A 214 2.23 15.03 4.58
C GLU A 214 0.91 14.68 5.25
N LEU A 215 0.96 13.99 6.38
CA LEU A 215 -0.22 13.55 7.14
C LEU A 215 -0.15 14.00 8.59
N SER A 216 -1.27 14.50 9.11
CA SER A 216 -1.43 14.88 10.51
C SER A 216 -1.52 13.65 11.40
N LEU A 217 -0.58 13.50 12.33
CA LEU A 217 -0.59 12.40 13.29
C LEU A 217 -1.81 12.49 14.21
N ALA A 218 -2.22 13.70 14.59
CA ALA A 218 -3.42 13.94 15.38
C ALA A 218 -4.70 13.50 14.63
N ALA A 219 -4.81 13.77 13.32
CA ALA A 219 -5.94 13.33 12.50
C ALA A 219 -6.00 11.80 12.33
N LEU A 220 -4.84 11.13 12.46
CA LEU A 220 -4.71 9.68 12.47
C LEU A 220 -4.88 9.08 13.88
N GLY A 221 -5.10 9.91 14.91
CA GLY A 221 -5.23 9.47 16.30
C GLY A 221 -3.92 8.96 16.92
N ILE A 222 -2.77 9.32 16.35
CA ILE A 222 -1.43 8.94 16.80
C ILE A 222 -0.86 10.07 17.65
N GLN A 223 -0.43 9.76 18.88
CA GLN A 223 0.17 10.75 19.77
C GLN A 223 1.62 11.04 19.38
N HIS A 224 2.09 12.26 19.62
CA HIS A 224 3.44 12.71 19.21
C HIS A 224 4.57 11.83 19.80
N ASN A 225 4.37 11.25 20.98
CA ASN A 225 5.35 10.40 21.69
C ASN A 225 5.25 8.90 21.33
N GLN A 226 4.43 8.52 20.35
CA GLN A 226 4.27 7.13 19.93
C GLN A 226 4.98 6.89 18.60
N SER A 227 5.75 5.81 18.53
CA SER A 227 6.19 5.27 17.23
C SER A 227 5.00 4.72 16.46
N LEU A 228 5.10 4.73 15.14
CA LEU A 228 4.14 4.07 14.26
C LEU A 228 4.87 3.18 13.26
N GLN A 229 4.12 2.32 12.61
CA GLN A 229 4.57 1.59 11.44
C GLN A 229 3.65 1.90 10.27
N PHE A 230 4.17 1.81 9.06
CA PHE A 230 3.37 2.01 7.85
C PHE A 230 3.73 1.01 6.75
N GLN A 231 2.78 0.88 5.82
CA GLN A 231 2.95 0.21 4.54
C GLN A 231 2.25 1.03 3.46
N VAL A 232 2.78 1.03 2.25
CA VAL A 232 2.15 1.62 1.06
C VAL A 232 1.83 0.50 0.09
N SER A 233 0.67 0.55 -0.54
CA SER A 233 0.26 -0.40 -1.58
C SER A 233 -0.39 0.30 -2.76
N VAL A 234 -0.10 -0.18 -3.96
CA VAL A 234 -0.72 0.24 -5.22
C VAL A 234 -1.88 -0.68 -5.53
N TRP A 235 -3.03 -0.11 -5.86
CA TRP A 235 -4.23 -0.86 -6.19
C TRP A 235 -4.83 -0.38 -7.50
N GLN A 236 -5.19 -1.30 -8.40
CA GLN A 236 -5.94 -1.02 -9.63
C GLN A 236 -7.21 -1.88 -9.63
N GLU A 237 -8.36 -1.27 -9.91
CA GLU A 237 -9.66 -1.97 -9.90
C GLU A 237 -9.95 -2.81 -8.63
N ARG A 238 -9.44 -2.39 -7.46
CA ARG A 238 -9.50 -3.10 -6.16
C ARG A 238 -8.65 -4.38 -6.08
N LEU A 239 -7.70 -4.59 -6.98
CA LEU A 239 -6.65 -5.61 -6.82
C LEU A 239 -5.34 -4.96 -6.37
N PRO A 240 -4.60 -5.56 -5.41
CA PRO A 240 -3.29 -5.08 -5.03
C PRO A 240 -2.27 -5.44 -6.12
N LEU A 241 -1.61 -4.44 -6.69
CA LEU A 241 -0.56 -4.61 -7.71
C LEU A 241 0.82 -4.74 -7.07
N GLU A 242 1.13 -3.89 -6.10
CA GLU A 242 2.44 -3.81 -5.47
C GLU A 242 2.32 -3.26 -4.05
N SER A 243 3.23 -3.63 -3.15
CA SER A 243 3.32 -3.02 -1.82
C SER A 243 4.77 -2.87 -1.37
N LEU A 244 5.04 -1.76 -0.67
CA LEU A 244 6.29 -1.49 0.03
C LEU A 244 6.01 -1.23 1.52
N PRO A 245 6.78 -1.82 2.45
CA PRO A 245 7.88 -2.74 2.19
C PRO A 245 7.36 -4.05 1.58
N LEU A 246 8.27 -4.79 0.94
CA LEU A 246 7.92 -6.03 0.25
C LEU A 246 7.47 -7.11 1.24
N GLU A 247 7.92 -7.03 2.50
CA GLU A 247 7.41 -7.83 3.61
C GLU A 247 7.28 -6.95 4.85
N GLY A 248 6.13 -7.05 5.52
CA GLY A 248 5.93 -6.47 6.84
C GLY A 248 5.67 -4.96 6.79
N TRP A 249 6.27 -4.23 7.73
CA TRP A 249 5.94 -2.83 7.97
C TRP A 249 7.19 -2.01 8.26
N LEU A 250 7.27 -0.79 7.71
CA LEU A 250 8.35 0.14 7.98
C LEU A 250 8.11 0.87 9.30
N SER A 251 9.11 0.90 10.17
CA SER A 251 9.02 1.58 11.47
C SER A 251 9.39 3.06 11.36
N VAL A 252 8.53 3.92 11.88
CA VAL A 252 8.76 5.35 12.02
C VAL A 252 8.89 5.67 13.52
N PRO A 253 10.13 5.77 14.04
CA PRO A 253 10.35 6.08 15.44
C PRO A 253 9.97 7.53 15.75
N VAL A 254 9.81 7.83 17.04
CA VAL A 254 9.78 9.22 17.51
C VAL A 254 11.20 9.79 17.32
N PRO A 255 11.36 10.96 16.67
CA PRO A 255 12.67 11.59 16.55
C PRO A 255 13.31 11.83 17.93
N ALA A 256 14.64 11.73 17.99
CA ALA A 256 15.42 11.96 19.21
C ALA A 256 15.43 13.43 19.64
#